data_AF-A0A223AQ90-F1
#
_entry.id   AF-A0A223AQ90-F1
#
_cell.length_a   1.000
_cell.length_b   1.000
_cell.length_c   1.000
_cell.angle_alpha   90.00
_cell.angle_beta   90.00
_cell.angle_gamma   90.00
#
_symmetry.space_group_name_H-M   'P 1'
#
loop_
_entity.id
_entity.type
_entity.pdbx_description
1 polymer ?
#
loop_
_entity_poly.entity_id
_entity_poly.type
_entity_poly.pdbx_seq_one_letter_code
_entity_poly.pdbx_strand_id
1 'polypeptide(L)'
;MKRANVKTIYVTVICLIITLLCGCSLFVTDKDKFYMDKNLDYSLSRIDIDKSGKDIVMPAKVGDITVREIYLADPYYSKIDSLDVSKAKELESFKLVLYAEKNKSKLKKLDFSKNKKLRDIVIGQTKALKNIKFNNKCEYIYLKGTSVKKVDLKKLENLDDFSYFDGPLEELDISNNPNLEEIWIKNTNIKVLDVSKNPKLRIITVDEGTQIIGPTNAQIEYNKKTK
;
A
#
# COMPACT_ATOMS: atom_id res chain seq x y z
N MET A 1 36.10 31.67 49.90
CA MET A 1 35.93 31.42 48.46
C MET A 1 35.76 29.92 48.23
N LYS A 2 34.57 29.45 47.82
CA LYS A 2 34.34 28.01 47.55
C LYS A 2 34.99 27.66 46.21
N ARG A 3 36.07 26.86 46.22
CA ARG A 3 36.64 26.27 45.00
C ARG A 3 35.62 25.30 44.42
N ALA A 4 35.04 25.64 43.27
CA ALA A 4 34.22 24.71 42.52
C ALA A 4 35.08 23.51 42.10
N ASN A 5 34.55 22.30 42.31
CA ASN A 5 35.25 21.06 42.00
C ASN A 5 35.34 20.90 40.48
N VAL A 6 36.56 20.88 39.95
CA VAL A 6 36.84 20.81 38.50
C VAL A 6 36.16 19.61 37.84
N LYS A 7 36.01 18.48 38.54
CA LYS A 7 35.24 17.32 38.03
C LYS A 7 33.75 17.63 37.89
N THR A 8 33.17 18.38 38.81
CA THR A 8 31.75 18.78 38.77
C THR A 8 31.48 19.75 37.63
N ILE A 9 32.40 20.69 37.37
CA ILE A 9 32.33 21.59 36.21
C ILE A 9 32.44 20.80 34.90
N TYR A 10 33.40 19.87 34.81
CA TYR A 10 33.60 19.06 33.61
C TYR A 10 32.37 18.21 33.26
N VAL A 11 31.76 17.55 34.26
CA VAL A 11 30.54 16.75 34.08
C VAL A 11 29.36 17.63 33.66
N THR A 12 29.19 18.82 34.26
CA THR A 12 28.10 19.72 33.88
C THR A 12 28.27 20.29 32.47
N VAL A 13 29.49 20.62 32.06
CA VAL A 13 29.78 21.07 30.69
C VAL A 13 29.55 19.94 29.68
N ILE A 14 29.94 18.70 29.96
CA ILE A 14 29.64 17.55 29.10
C ILE A 14 28.15 17.29 29.01
N CYS A 15 27.42 17.31 30.12
CA CYS A 15 25.97 17.17 30.11
C CYS A 15 25.30 18.29 29.30
N LEU A 16 25.76 19.53 29.45
CA LEU A 16 25.27 20.67 28.66
C LEU A 16 25.55 20.50 27.18
N ILE A 17 26.75 20.05 26.80
CA ILE A 17 27.13 19.77 25.40
C ILE A 17 26.33 18.60 24.83
N ILE A 18 26.09 17.52 25.60
CA ILE A 18 25.23 16.40 25.18
C ILE A 18 23.78 16.90 25.01
N THR A 19 23.24 17.71 25.92
CA THR A 19 21.90 18.29 25.77
C THR A 19 21.82 19.29 24.62
N LEU A 20 22.89 20.05 24.35
CA LEU A 20 22.97 20.95 23.19
C LEU A 20 23.09 20.15 21.90
N LEU A 21 23.90 19.09 21.84
CA LEU A 21 24.04 18.21 20.67
C LEU A 21 22.77 17.39 20.40
N CYS A 22 22.07 16.97 21.46
CA CYS A 22 20.72 16.39 21.38
C CYS A 22 19.66 17.44 21.01
N GLY A 23 19.89 18.73 21.28
CA GLY A 23 19.03 19.84 20.86
C GLY A 23 19.37 20.40 19.47
N CYS A 24 20.58 20.14 18.95
CA CYS A 24 21.06 20.55 17.63
C CYS A 24 20.79 19.51 16.55
N SER A 25 20.30 18.33 16.92
CA SER A 25 19.50 17.53 15.99
C SER A 25 18.13 18.21 15.91
N LEU A 26 17.91 19.08 14.91
CA LEU A 26 16.55 19.47 14.55
C LEU A 26 15.75 18.18 14.42
N PHE A 27 14.84 17.91 15.37
CA PHE A 27 13.98 16.75 15.30
C PHE A 27 13.14 16.89 14.04
N VAL A 28 13.49 16.18 12.97
CA VAL A 28 12.71 16.17 11.74
C VAL A 28 11.37 15.49 12.07
N THR A 29 10.33 16.31 12.21
CA THR A 29 8.99 15.87 12.61
C THR A 29 8.24 15.29 11.42
N ASP A 30 7.09 14.69 11.67
CA ASP A 30 6.21 14.22 10.59
C ASP A 30 5.72 15.40 9.71
N LYS A 31 5.54 16.61 10.27
CA LYS A 31 5.19 17.82 9.49
C LYS A 31 6.31 18.24 8.53
N ASP A 32 7.55 17.87 8.81
CA ASP A 32 8.69 18.21 7.97
C ASP A 32 8.86 17.23 6.79
N LYS A 33 8.25 16.05 6.90
CA LYS A 33 8.43 14.88 6.01
C LYS A 33 7.21 14.60 5.14
N PHE A 34 6.02 14.79 5.70
CA PHE A 34 4.75 14.39 5.11
C PHE A 34 3.87 15.61 4.91
N TYR A 35 3.14 15.63 3.80
CA TYR A 35 2.33 16.76 3.41
C TYR A 35 0.95 16.27 3.00
N MET A 36 -0.06 16.90 3.61
CA MET A 36 -1.45 16.73 3.22
C MET A 36 -1.71 17.44 1.89
N ASP A 37 -2.69 16.93 1.15
CA ASP A 37 -3.23 17.63 0.01
C ASP A 37 -3.83 18.97 0.44
N LYS A 38 -3.66 20.00 -0.40
CA LYS A 38 -4.10 21.36 -0.07
C LYS A 38 -5.62 21.50 -0.12
N ASN A 39 -6.29 20.66 -0.91
CA ASN A 39 -7.73 20.70 -1.14
C ASN A 39 -8.48 19.61 -0.36
N LEU A 40 -7.77 18.56 0.08
CA LEU A 40 -8.31 17.44 0.85
C LEU A 40 -7.51 17.29 2.14
N ASP A 41 -8.00 17.89 3.21
CA ASP A 41 -7.35 17.96 4.53
C ASP A 41 -7.35 16.61 5.30
N TYR A 42 -7.44 15.49 4.59
CA TYR A 42 -7.39 14.13 5.11
C TYR A 42 -6.53 13.19 4.25
N SER A 43 -6.07 13.65 3.08
CA SER A 43 -5.28 12.88 2.13
C SER A 43 -3.80 13.26 2.18
N LEU A 44 -2.93 12.33 2.55
CA LEU A 44 -1.48 12.52 2.47
C LEU A 44 -1.05 12.31 1.02
N SER A 45 -0.66 13.39 0.34
CA SER A 45 -0.34 13.37 -1.09
C SER A 45 1.14 13.56 -1.43
N ARG A 46 1.97 13.95 -0.43
CA ARG A 46 3.41 14.07 -0.65
C ARG A 46 4.27 13.62 0.52
N ILE A 47 5.39 12.98 0.17
CA ILE A 47 6.47 12.60 1.08
C ILE A 47 7.77 13.22 0.58
N ASP A 48 8.53 13.83 1.47
CA ASP A 48 9.93 14.20 1.25
C ASP A 48 10.82 13.01 1.62
N ILE A 49 11.22 12.24 0.61
CA ILE A 49 12.02 11.01 0.80
C ILE A 49 13.43 11.34 1.29
N ASP A 50 13.97 12.51 0.96
CA ASP A 50 15.32 12.90 1.37
C ASP A 50 15.36 13.19 2.88
N LYS A 51 14.26 13.72 3.45
CA LYS A 51 14.08 13.89 4.90
C LYS A 51 13.57 12.63 5.61
N SER A 52 12.77 11.82 4.94
CA SER A 52 12.15 10.62 5.55
C SER A 52 13.06 9.40 5.53
N GLY A 53 14.03 9.37 4.62
CA GLY A 53 14.69 8.15 4.20
C GLY A 53 13.81 7.30 3.28
N LYS A 54 14.37 6.19 2.79
CA LYS A 54 13.70 5.27 1.86
C LYS A 54 12.85 4.20 2.54
N ASP A 55 13.03 4.02 3.84
CA ASP A 55 12.26 3.12 4.69
C ASP A 55 11.24 3.94 5.48
N ILE A 56 10.04 4.04 4.94
CA ILE A 56 9.05 5.00 5.38
C ILE A 56 8.08 4.34 6.35
N VAL A 57 7.87 4.99 7.49
CA VAL A 57 6.76 4.69 8.40
C VAL A 57 5.74 5.81 8.27
N MET A 58 4.57 5.50 7.72
CA MET A 58 3.51 6.48 7.53
C MET A 58 2.95 6.94 8.89
N PRO A 59 2.73 8.24 9.09
CA PRO A 59 2.24 8.74 10.35
C PRO A 59 0.72 8.51 10.47
N ALA A 60 0.22 8.49 11.70
CA ALA A 60 -1.22 8.51 11.96
C ALA A 60 -1.82 9.90 11.69
N LYS A 61 -1.01 10.95 11.88
CA LYS A 61 -1.37 12.35 11.72
C LYS A 61 -0.23 13.15 11.11
N VAL A 62 -0.55 14.16 10.33
CA VAL A 62 0.41 15.19 9.91
C VAL A 62 0.01 16.48 10.60
N GLY A 63 0.67 16.76 11.72
CA GLY A 63 0.17 17.75 12.66
C GLY A 63 -1.10 17.31 13.36
N ASP A 64 -2.14 18.15 13.29
CA ASP A 64 -3.41 17.88 13.95
C ASP A 64 -4.37 17.08 13.06
N ILE A 65 -4.03 16.96 11.78
CA ILE A 65 -4.81 16.29 10.75
C ILE A 65 -4.56 14.79 10.80
N THR A 66 -5.64 14.00 10.81
CA THR A 66 -5.58 12.54 10.74
C THR A 66 -5.45 12.07 9.30
N VAL A 67 -4.52 11.15 9.04
CA VAL A 67 -4.34 10.54 7.73
C VAL A 67 -5.43 9.50 7.52
N ARG A 68 -6.38 9.80 6.62
CA ARG A 68 -7.43 8.86 6.19
C ARG A 68 -7.19 8.34 4.79
N GLU A 69 -6.46 9.07 3.98
CA GLU A 69 -6.04 8.60 2.66
C GLU A 69 -4.54 8.79 2.45
N ILE A 70 -3.97 7.91 1.66
CA ILE A 70 -2.59 8.05 1.15
C ILE A 70 -2.68 8.00 -0.38
N TYR A 71 -2.28 9.09 -1.04
CA TYR A 71 -2.29 9.22 -2.49
C TYR A 71 -0.88 9.51 -3.00
N LEU A 72 -0.20 8.48 -3.50
CA LEU A 72 1.18 8.55 -4.00
C LEU A 72 1.20 8.14 -5.47
N ALA A 73 0.88 9.07 -6.35
CA ALA A 73 0.78 8.83 -7.79
C ALA A 73 1.88 9.60 -8.55
N ASP A 74 3.13 9.19 -8.39
CA ASP A 74 4.29 9.82 -9.04
C ASP A 74 5.49 8.84 -9.14
N PRO A 75 6.26 8.82 -10.25
CA PRO A 75 7.49 8.03 -10.36
C PRO A 75 8.54 8.31 -9.27
N TYR A 76 8.53 9.49 -8.66
CA TYR A 76 9.41 9.87 -7.54
C TYR A 76 9.34 8.86 -6.38
N TYR A 77 8.14 8.31 -6.10
CA TYR A 77 7.93 7.34 -5.03
C TYR A 77 8.51 5.96 -5.34
N SER A 78 9.07 5.73 -6.53
CA SER A 78 9.86 4.52 -6.82
C SER A 78 11.16 4.44 -6.02
N LYS A 79 11.58 5.53 -5.37
CA LYS A 79 12.74 5.55 -4.46
C LYS A 79 12.49 4.90 -3.11
N ILE A 80 11.24 4.56 -2.78
CA ILE A 80 10.84 3.92 -1.53
C ILE A 80 11.26 2.45 -1.57
N ASP A 81 12.08 2.04 -0.59
CA ASP A 81 12.56 0.67 -0.45
C ASP A 81 11.62 -0.14 0.46
N SER A 82 11.06 0.48 1.51
CA SER A 82 10.00 -0.11 2.35
C SER A 82 8.96 0.91 2.81
N LEU A 83 7.73 0.43 3.02
CA LEU A 83 6.60 1.26 3.44
C LEU A 83 5.77 0.56 4.52
N ASP A 84 5.81 1.10 5.74
CA ASP A 84 4.98 0.67 6.87
C ASP A 84 3.81 1.63 7.07
N VAL A 85 2.60 1.14 6.78
CA VAL A 85 1.33 1.88 6.96
C VAL A 85 0.65 1.57 8.29
N SER A 86 1.29 0.80 9.17
CA SER A 86 0.64 0.23 10.35
C SER A 86 0.20 1.26 11.38
N LYS A 87 0.78 2.47 11.40
CA LYS A 87 0.37 3.55 12.31
C LYS A 87 -0.86 4.31 11.82
N ALA A 88 -1.16 4.33 10.52
CA ALA A 88 -2.33 5.00 9.95
C ALA A 88 -3.62 4.18 10.22
N LYS A 89 -4.06 4.13 11.48
CA LYS A 89 -5.20 3.30 11.92
C LYS A 89 -6.53 3.71 11.31
N GLU A 90 -6.65 4.99 10.97
CA GLU A 90 -7.83 5.62 10.39
C GLU A 90 -7.79 5.64 8.86
N LEU A 91 -6.83 4.93 8.23
CA LEU A 91 -6.70 4.84 6.78
C LEU A 91 -7.92 4.13 6.19
N GLU A 92 -8.57 4.79 5.24
CA GLU A 92 -9.78 4.40 4.51
C GLU A 92 -9.46 4.10 3.04
N SER A 93 -8.49 4.81 2.42
CA SER A 93 -8.04 4.57 1.04
C SER A 93 -6.51 4.63 0.89
N PHE A 94 -5.94 3.76 0.05
CA PHE A 94 -4.51 3.72 -0.26
C PHE A 94 -4.29 3.62 -1.76
N LYS A 95 -3.59 4.61 -2.33
CA LYS A 95 -3.16 4.63 -3.73
C LYS A 95 -1.65 4.84 -3.85
N LEU A 96 -0.98 3.90 -4.51
CA LEU A 96 0.43 3.98 -4.90
C LEU A 96 0.59 3.62 -6.37
N VAL A 97 0.81 4.60 -7.24
CA VAL A 97 0.94 4.39 -8.70
C VAL A 97 2.21 5.08 -9.20
N LEU A 98 3.19 4.30 -9.68
CA LEU A 98 4.52 4.84 -10.01
C LEU A 98 4.68 5.29 -11.48
N TYR A 99 3.66 5.11 -12.34
CA TYR A 99 3.58 5.54 -13.76
C TYR A 99 4.74 5.19 -14.70
N ALA A 100 5.80 4.51 -14.26
CA ALA A 100 6.96 4.18 -15.07
C ALA A 100 7.21 2.67 -15.12
N GLU A 101 7.08 2.04 -16.28
CA GLU A 101 7.23 0.58 -16.43
C GLU A 101 8.64 0.06 -16.10
N LYS A 102 9.66 0.93 -16.19
CA LYS A 102 11.06 0.62 -15.87
C LYS A 102 11.46 1.15 -14.48
N ASN A 103 10.50 1.48 -13.62
CA ASN A 103 10.84 1.96 -12.29
C ASN A 103 11.62 0.90 -11.50
N LYS A 104 12.57 1.37 -10.70
CA LYS A 104 13.47 0.53 -9.90
C LYS A 104 12.98 0.40 -8.46
N SER A 105 11.67 0.47 -8.23
CA SER A 105 11.11 0.30 -6.88
C SER A 105 11.61 -1.00 -6.30
N LYS A 106 12.05 -0.95 -5.03
CA LYS A 106 12.46 -2.13 -4.28
C LYS A 106 11.41 -2.55 -3.25
N LEU A 107 10.22 -1.94 -3.28
CA LEU A 107 9.13 -2.24 -2.38
C LEU A 107 8.65 -3.68 -2.60
N LYS A 108 9.06 -4.59 -1.71
CA LYS A 108 8.79 -6.04 -1.84
C LYS A 108 7.50 -6.49 -1.19
N LYS A 109 7.01 -5.75 -0.20
CA LYS A 109 5.86 -6.11 0.63
C LYS A 109 5.04 -4.88 0.99
N LEU A 110 3.71 -5.05 1.02
CA LEU A 110 2.78 -4.16 1.70
C LEU A 110 1.92 -4.97 2.68
N ASP A 111 1.63 -4.39 3.84
CA ASP A 111 0.89 -5.05 4.91
C ASP A 111 -0.17 -4.12 5.49
N PHE A 112 -1.41 -4.35 5.08
CA PHE A 112 -2.56 -3.56 5.49
C PHE A 112 -3.31 -4.17 6.68
N SER A 113 -2.81 -5.27 7.27
CA SER A 113 -3.53 -6.02 8.33
C SER A 113 -3.87 -5.19 9.58
N LYS A 114 -3.23 -4.03 9.74
CA LYS A 114 -3.46 -3.10 10.85
C LYS A 114 -4.40 -1.94 10.52
N ASN A 115 -4.78 -1.76 9.26
CA ASN A 115 -5.62 -0.67 8.76
C ASN A 115 -7.07 -1.16 8.68
N LYS A 116 -7.74 -1.25 9.84
CA LYS A 116 -9.07 -1.90 9.97
C LYS A 116 -10.22 -1.13 9.29
N LYS A 117 -9.97 0.08 8.79
CA LYS A 117 -10.95 0.92 8.10
C LYS A 117 -10.70 1.02 6.60
N LEU A 118 -9.62 0.42 6.09
CA LEU A 118 -9.18 0.55 4.71
C LEU A 118 -10.09 -0.26 3.79
N ARG A 119 -10.77 0.43 2.88
CA ARG A 119 -11.71 -0.12 1.90
C ARG A 119 -11.09 -0.24 0.53
N ASP A 120 -10.32 0.77 0.12
CA ASP A 120 -9.85 0.89 -1.26
C ASP A 120 -8.33 0.77 -1.36
N ILE A 121 -7.85 -0.12 -2.22
CA ILE A 121 -6.42 -0.30 -2.49
C ILE A 121 -6.18 -0.20 -3.99
N VAL A 122 -5.37 0.77 -4.39
CA VAL A 122 -4.89 0.94 -5.77
C VAL A 122 -3.37 0.89 -5.78
N ILE A 123 -2.80 -0.15 -6.36
CA ILE A 123 -1.35 -0.30 -6.49
C ILE A 123 -0.99 -0.52 -7.95
N GLY A 124 -0.15 0.37 -8.50
CA GLY A 124 0.23 0.36 -9.91
C GLY A 124 1.73 0.50 -10.11
N GLN A 125 2.25 -0.30 -11.04
CA GLN A 125 3.65 -0.26 -11.48
C GLN A 125 4.63 -0.47 -10.31
N THR A 126 4.44 -1.49 -9.49
CA THR A 126 5.35 -1.83 -8.38
C THR A 126 5.98 -3.21 -8.61
N LYS A 127 6.82 -3.33 -9.65
CA LYS A 127 7.32 -4.63 -10.13
C LYS A 127 8.09 -5.45 -9.10
N ALA A 128 8.68 -4.86 -8.06
CA ALA A 128 9.33 -5.62 -6.99
C ALA A 128 8.36 -6.18 -5.94
N LEU A 129 7.11 -5.73 -5.92
CA LEU A 129 6.10 -6.11 -4.93
C LEU A 129 5.67 -7.55 -5.18
N LYS A 130 5.93 -8.42 -4.19
CA LYS A 130 5.65 -9.87 -4.28
C LYS A 130 4.60 -10.32 -3.29
N ASN A 131 4.43 -9.57 -2.20
CA ASN A 131 3.55 -9.95 -1.10
C ASN A 131 2.68 -8.77 -0.68
N ILE A 132 1.38 -9.01 -0.59
CA ILE A 132 0.43 -8.04 -0.06
C ILE A 132 -0.43 -8.76 0.97
N LYS A 133 -0.65 -8.14 2.13
CA LYS A 133 -1.61 -8.60 3.12
C LYS A 133 -2.73 -7.59 3.24
N PHE A 134 -3.97 -8.05 3.11
CA PHE A 134 -5.16 -7.22 3.20
C PHE A 134 -5.73 -7.18 4.62
N ASN A 135 -6.54 -6.18 4.90
CA ASN A 135 -7.43 -6.17 6.07
C ASN A 135 -8.79 -6.78 5.68
N ASN A 136 -9.70 -7.02 6.63
CA ASN A 136 -10.97 -7.71 6.37
C ASN A 136 -12.16 -6.79 5.97
N LYS A 137 -11.88 -5.53 5.61
CA LYS A 137 -12.86 -4.52 5.21
C LYS A 137 -12.63 -3.97 3.80
N CYS A 138 -11.64 -4.49 3.07
CA CYS A 138 -11.45 -4.10 1.67
C CYS A 138 -12.70 -4.42 0.85
N GLU A 139 -13.14 -3.41 0.09
CA GLU A 139 -14.27 -3.43 -0.84
C GLU A 139 -13.70 -3.45 -2.27
N TYR A 140 -12.72 -2.58 -2.55
CA TYR A 140 -12.08 -2.44 -3.87
C TYR A 140 -10.57 -2.75 -3.84
N ILE A 141 -10.10 -3.66 -4.70
CA ILE A 141 -8.67 -3.97 -4.87
C ILE A 141 -8.26 -3.90 -6.35
N TYR A 142 -7.37 -2.97 -6.66
CA TYR A 142 -6.70 -2.82 -7.95
C TYR A 142 -5.20 -3.01 -7.84
N LEU A 143 -4.66 -4.00 -8.55
CA LEU A 143 -3.24 -4.29 -8.67
C LEU A 143 -2.83 -4.28 -10.14
N LYS A 144 -1.82 -3.48 -10.51
CA LYS A 144 -1.26 -3.46 -11.86
C LYS A 144 0.26 -3.48 -11.85
N GLY A 145 0.89 -4.30 -12.69
CA GLY A 145 2.34 -4.23 -12.89
C GLY A 145 3.13 -4.62 -11.64
N THR A 146 2.68 -5.66 -10.93
CA THR A 146 3.34 -6.19 -9.72
C THR A 146 3.93 -7.58 -9.97
N SER A 147 4.75 -8.09 -9.04
CA SER A 147 5.28 -9.47 -9.07
C SER A 147 4.53 -10.40 -8.11
N VAL A 148 3.30 -10.08 -7.73
CA VAL A 148 2.48 -10.92 -6.86
C VAL A 148 2.03 -12.16 -7.63
N LYS A 149 2.38 -13.34 -7.11
CA LYS A 149 2.00 -14.62 -7.72
C LYS A 149 0.71 -15.21 -7.14
N LYS A 150 0.39 -14.81 -5.91
CA LYS A 150 -0.73 -15.32 -5.10
C LYS A 150 -1.25 -14.19 -4.22
N VAL A 151 -2.56 -14.09 -4.10
CA VAL A 151 -3.25 -13.17 -3.18
C VAL A 151 -4.13 -13.97 -2.23
N ASP A 152 -4.21 -13.56 -0.96
CA ASP A 152 -5.09 -14.18 0.03
C ASP A 152 -6.34 -13.29 0.21
N LEU A 153 -7.45 -13.70 -0.40
CA LEU A 153 -8.74 -13.00 -0.33
C LEU A 153 -9.72 -13.63 0.67
N LYS A 154 -9.29 -14.65 1.44
CA LYS A 154 -10.19 -15.50 2.25
C LYS A 154 -11.00 -14.78 3.31
N LYS A 155 -10.55 -13.59 3.73
CA LYS A 155 -11.20 -12.78 4.79
C LYS A 155 -11.93 -11.56 4.23
N LEU A 156 -12.05 -11.43 2.91
CA LEU A 156 -12.59 -10.26 2.24
C LEU A 156 -14.04 -10.48 1.83
N GLU A 157 -14.91 -10.74 2.81
CA GLU A 157 -16.34 -10.99 2.56
C GLU A 157 -17.03 -9.80 1.90
N ASN A 158 -16.53 -8.58 2.12
CA ASN A 158 -17.05 -7.33 1.58
C ASN A 158 -16.47 -6.95 0.20
N LEU A 159 -15.55 -7.74 -0.36
CA LEU A 159 -14.91 -7.42 -1.64
C LEU A 159 -15.96 -7.44 -2.75
N ASP A 160 -16.10 -6.33 -3.47
CA ASP A 160 -17.05 -6.16 -4.58
C ASP A 160 -16.34 -6.09 -5.95
N ASP A 161 -15.14 -5.52 -6.00
CA ASP A 161 -14.28 -5.44 -7.18
C ASP A 161 -12.87 -5.99 -6.89
N PHE A 162 -12.45 -6.94 -7.74
CA PHE A 162 -11.07 -7.39 -7.79
C PHE A 162 -10.47 -7.24 -9.18
N SER A 163 -9.37 -6.50 -9.23
CA SER A 163 -8.69 -6.08 -10.44
C SER A 163 -7.21 -6.44 -10.37
N TYR A 164 -6.74 -7.29 -11.29
CA TYR A 164 -5.33 -7.65 -11.44
C TYR A 164 -4.87 -7.57 -12.89
N PHE A 165 -3.90 -6.71 -13.17
CA PHE A 165 -3.35 -6.46 -14.51
C PHE A 165 -1.83 -6.63 -14.54
N ASP A 166 -1.32 -7.18 -15.64
CA ASP A 166 0.11 -7.17 -15.99
C ASP A 166 1.01 -7.73 -14.87
N GLY A 167 0.88 -9.01 -14.56
CA GLY A 167 1.73 -9.63 -13.54
C GLY A 167 1.55 -11.15 -13.42
N PRO A 168 2.41 -11.82 -12.64
CA PRO A 168 2.54 -13.27 -12.69
C PRO A 168 1.54 -13.99 -11.79
N LEU A 169 0.31 -13.50 -11.63
CA LEU A 169 -0.71 -14.14 -10.80
C LEU A 169 -1.04 -15.53 -11.40
N GLU A 170 -0.81 -16.59 -10.63
CA GLU A 170 -0.86 -17.99 -11.09
C GLU A 170 -2.14 -18.71 -10.63
N GLU A 171 -2.65 -18.35 -9.45
CA GLU A 171 -3.87 -18.91 -8.85
C GLU A 171 -4.66 -17.82 -8.14
N LEU A 172 -5.98 -18.00 -8.09
CA LEU A 172 -6.88 -17.13 -7.38
C LEU A 172 -8.05 -17.94 -6.81
N ASP A 173 -8.21 -17.90 -5.49
CA ASP A 173 -9.34 -18.49 -4.79
C ASP A 173 -10.29 -17.36 -4.35
N ILE A 174 -11.44 -17.28 -5.01
CA ILE A 174 -12.51 -16.31 -4.70
C ILE A 174 -13.68 -16.96 -3.95
N SER A 175 -13.52 -18.19 -3.44
CA SER A 175 -14.62 -18.96 -2.85
C SER A 175 -15.23 -18.34 -1.58
N ASN A 176 -14.52 -17.42 -0.94
CA ASN A 176 -14.92 -16.72 0.28
C ASN A 176 -15.35 -15.25 0.02
N ASN A 177 -15.61 -14.89 -1.24
CA ASN A 177 -15.95 -13.53 -1.65
C ASN A 177 -17.36 -13.50 -2.26
N PRO A 178 -18.43 -13.81 -1.50
CA PRO A 178 -19.78 -13.95 -2.02
C PRO A 178 -20.39 -12.63 -2.51
N ASN A 179 -19.82 -11.49 -2.11
CA ASN A 179 -20.26 -10.17 -2.53
C ASN A 179 -19.54 -9.64 -3.78
N LEU A 180 -18.60 -10.42 -4.36
CA LEU A 180 -17.85 -9.99 -5.55
C LEU A 180 -18.80 -9.82 -6.74
N GLU A 181 -18.82 -8.61 -7.31
CA GLU A 181 -19.68 -8.23 -8.43
C GLU A 181 -18.87 -8.18 -9.74
N GLU A 182 -17.62 -7.71 -9.66
CA GLU A 182 -16.77 -7.51 -10.83
C GLU A 182 -15.37 -8.09 -10.61
N ILE A 183 -14.88 -8.81 -11.61
CA ILE A 183 -13.52 -9.35 -11.59
C ILE A 183 -12.83 -9.14 -12.93
N TRP A 184 -11.69 -8.45 -12.93
CA TRP A 184 -10.88 -8.21 -14.11
C TRP A 184 -9.47 -8.71 -13.90
N ILE A 185 -9.10 -9.75 -14.64
CA ILE A 185 -7.80 -10.40 -14.58
C ILE A 185 -7.22 -10.42 -15.99
N LYS A 186 -6.22 -9.58 -16.26
CA LYS A 186 -5.63 -9.46 -17.60
C LYS A 186 -4.12 -9.57 -17.55
N ASN A 187 -3.56 -10.21 -18.56
CA ASN A 187 -2.13 -10.44 -18.72
C ASN A 187 -1.51 -11.12 -17.49
N THR A 188 -2.12 -12.25 -17.10
CA THR A 188 -1.73 -13.11 -15.96
C THR A 188 -1.45 -14.55 -16.39
N ASN A 189 -1.19 -15.41 -15.41
CA ASN A 189 -0.92 -16.84 -15.61
C ASN A 189 -2.03 -17.74 -15.04
N ILE A 190 -3.20 -17.18 -14.70
CA ILE A 190 -4.35 -17.96 -14.23
C ILE A 190 -4.80 -18.89 -15.34
N LYS A 191 -4.98 -20.17 -15.00
CA LYS A 191 -5.47 -21.21 -15.92
C LYS A 191 -6.92 -21.57 -15.67
N VAL A 192 -7.36 -21.54 -14.42
CA VAL A 192 -8.71 -21.91 -14.01
C VAL A 192 -9.21 -20.86 -13.02
N LEU A 193 -10.45 -20.39 -13.20
CA LEU A 193 -11.17 -19.55 -12.27
C LEU A 193 -12.48 -20.23 -11.90
N ASP A 194 -12.61 -20.67 -10.64
CA ASP A 194 -13.85 -21.21 -10.10
C ASP A 194 -14.72 -20.07 -9.55
N VAL A 195 -15.90 -19.90 -10.15
CA VAL A 195 -16.87 -18.86 -9.79
C VAL A 195 -18.10 -19.42 -9.08
N SER A 196 -18.09 -20.71 -8.70
CA SER A 196 -19.25 -21.42 -8.14
C SER A 196 -19.76 -20.88 -6.79
N LYS A 197 -18.98 -20.02 -6.13
CA LYS A 197 -19.29 -19.41 -4.83
C LYS A 197 -19.50 -17.90 -4.90
N ASN A 198 -19.62 -17.34 -6.10
CA ASN A 198 -19.69 -15.89 -6.32
C ASN A 198 -21.00 -15.53 -7.04
N PRO A 199 -22.17 -15.71 -6.39
CA PRO A 199 -23.48 -15.59 -7.03
C PRO A 199 -23.81 -14.17 -7.50
N LYS A 200 -23.08 -13.15 -7.03
CA LYS A 200 -23.27 -11.74 -7.41
C LYS A 200 -22.42 -11.29 -8.60
N LEU A 201 -21.56 -12.14 -9.14
CA LEU A 201 -20.73 -11.76 -10.28
C LEU A 201 -21.61 -11.34 -11.46
N ARG A 202 -21.32 -10.15 -11.97
CA ARG A 202 -21.96 -9.53 -13.13
C ARG A 202 -21.01 -9.45 -14.31
N ILE A 203 -19.71 -9.20 -14.06
CA ILE A 203 -18.68 -9.06 -15.09
C ILE A 203 -17.46 -9.88 -14.70
N ILE A 204 -17.01 -10.72 -15.63
CA ILE A 204 -15.78 -11.49 -15.54
C ILE A 204 -14.95 -11.15 -16.77
N THR A 205 -13.75 -10.62 -16.57
CA THR A 205 -12.74 -10.58 -17.63
C THR A 205 -11.54 -11.41 -17.25
N VAL A 206 -11.15 -12.33 -18.11
CA VAL A 206 -9.96 -13.19 -17.95
C VAL A 206 -9.18 -13.23 -19.26
N ASP A 207 -7.94 -13.72 -19.24
CA ASP A 207 -7.18 -13.93 -20.47
C ASP A 207 -7.73 -15.09 -21.30
N GLU A 208 -7.59 -15.00 -22.63
CA GLU A 208 -7.82 -16.13 -23.53
C GLU A 208 -7.05 -17.39 -23.05
N GLY A 209 -7.75 -18.52 -23.00
CA GLY A 209 -7.23 -19.79 -22.48
C GLY A 209 -7.46 -20.03 -20.99
N THR A 210 -7.98 -19.05 -20.25
CA THR A 210 -8.44 -19.27 -18.87
C THR A 210 -9.76 -20.03 -18.88
N GLN A 211 -9.82 -21.18 -18.21
CA GLN A 211 -11.04 -21.94 -18.03
C GLN A 211 -11.85 -21.36 -16.86
N ILE A 212 -13.10 -20.97 -17.12
CA ILE A 212 -14.03 -20.60 -16.05
C ILE A 212 -14.88 -21.83 -15.71
N ILE A 213 -14.99 -22.16 -14.43
CA ILE A 213 -15.81 -23.27 -13.93
C ILE A 213 -16.82 -22.80 -12.88
N GLY A 214 -17.93 -23.52 -12.77
CA GLY A 214 -19.02 -23.16 -11.86
C GLY A 214 -20.15 -22.39 -12.57
N PRO A 215 -21.37 -22.42 -12.02
CA PRO A 215 -22.51 -21.70 -12.59
C PRO A 215 -22.33 -20.19 -12.43
N THR A 216 -22.57 -19.43 -13.49
CA THR A 216 -22.60 -17.97 -13.45
C THR A 216 -23.50 -17.40 -14.55
N ASN A 217 -24.12 -16.26 -14.26
CA ASN A 217 -24.85 -15.43 -15.23
C ASN A 217 -24.07 -14.18 -15.64
N ALA A 218 -22.82 -14.05 -15.17
CA ALA A 218 -21.98 -12.91 -15.47
C ALA A 218 -21.68 -12.81 -16.97
N GLN A 219 -21.55 -11.59 -17.47
CA GLN A 219 -20.93 -11.32 -18.76
C GLN A 219 -19.47 -11.73 -18.69
N ILE A 220 -19.05 -12.63 -19.59
CA ILE A 220 -17.67 -13.10 -19.68
C ILE A 220 -16.99 -12.44 -20.89
N GLU A 221 -15.88 -11.79 -20.63
CA GLU A 221 -15.01 -11.18 -21.63
C GLU A 221 -13.64 -11.84 -21.60
N TYR A 222 -13.09 -12.10 -22.79
CA TYR A 222 -11.75 -12.66 -22.92
C TYR A 222 -10.77 -11.60 -23.42
N ASN A 223 -9.73 -11.34 -22.63
CA ASN A 223 -8.64 -10.46 -22.98
C ASN A 223 -7.65 -11.17 -23.91
N LYS A 224 -7.47 -10.59 -25.10
CA LYS A 224 -6.39 -10.97 -26.03
C LYS A 224 -5.07 -10.44 -25.49
N LYS A 225 -4.19 -11.34 -25.07
CA LYS A 225 -2.84 -10.96 -24.65
C LYS A 225 -2.13 -10.25 -25.81
N THR A 226 -1.72 -9.02 -25.59
CA THR A 226 -0.76 -8.35 -26.48
C THR A 226 0.58 -9.08 -26.34
N LYS A 227 1.07 -9.65 -27.44
CA LYS A 227 2.37 -10.31 -27.52
C LYS A 227 3.52 -9.36 -27.19
#